data_AF-A0A8D5FL19-F1
#
_entry.id   AF-A0A8D5FL19-F1
#
_cell.length_a   1.000
_cell.length_b   1.000
_cell.length_c   1.000
_cell.angle_alpha   90.00
_cell.angle_beta   90.00
_cell.angle_gamma   90.00
#
_symmetry.space_group_name_H-M   'P 1'
#
loop_
_entity.id
_entity.type
_entity.pdbx_description
1 polymer ?
#
loop_
_entity_poly.entity_id
_entity_poly.type
_entity_poly.pdbx_seq_one_letter_code
_entity_poly.pdbx_strand_id
1 'polypeptide(L)'
;MLAGALAKVDGALHIRTDLQLHSFACLLDGHRIKNENRARGARYNSALRFTAQYPETIVVVVSADRPVSVFRQGKEISSEYNIGDSPHCILFPLPFEEWLLLT
;
A
#
# COMPACT_ATOMS: atom_id res chain seq x y z
N MET A 1 0.53 13.31 10.95
CA MET A 1 0.11 13.07 9.55
C MET A 1 -1.21 12.32 9.55
N LEU A 2 -2.23 12.80 8.83
CA LEU A 2 -3.57 12.21 8.75
C LEU A 2 -3.55 10.72 8.34
N ALA A 3 -2.72 10.36 7.36
CA ALA A 3 -2.61 8.98 6.90
C ALA A 3 -2.14 8.01 8.00
N GLY A 4 -1.27 8.45 8.92
CA GLY A 4 -0.84 7.63 10.05
C GLY A 4 -1.95 7.42 11.10
N ALA A 5 -2.85 8.40 11.26
CA ALA A 5 -4.02 8.24 12.11
C ALA A 5 -5.06 7.30 11.46
N LEU A 6 -5.28 7.42 10.15
CA LEU A 6 -6.22 6.57 9.40
C LEU A 6 -5.71 5.14 9.21
N ALA A 7 -4.39 4.93 9.20
CA ALA A 7 -3.78 3.60 9.17
C ALA A 7 -4.04 2.77 10.44
N LYS A 8 -4.61 3.38 11.50
CA LYS A 8 -5.06 2.66 12.71
C LYS A 8 -6.39 1.95 12.52
N VAL A 9 -7.11 2.23 11.43
CA VAL A 9 -8.38 1.58 11.10
C VAL A 9 -8.11 0.32 10.28
N ASP A 10 -8.86 -0.75 10.56
CA ASP A 10 -8.76 -1.99 9.79
C ASP A 10 -9.16 -1.78 8.33
N GLY A 11 -8.33 -2.28 7.42
CA GLY A 11 -8.54 -2.19 5.97
C GLY A 11 -7.36 -1.55 5.26
N ALA A 12 -7.62 -0.95 4.10
CA ALA A 12 -6.63 -0.30 3.27
C ALA A 12 -6.92 1.20 3.05
N LEU A 13 -5.86 1.94 2.72
CA LEU A 13 -5.93 3.32 2.25
C LEU A 13 -5.86 3.33 0.72
N HIS A 14 -6.78 4.04 0.07
CA HIS A 14 -6.80 4.16 -1.39
C HIS A 14 -6.30 5.54 -1.80
N ILE A 15 -5.11 5.57 -2.40
CA ILE A 15 -4.48 6.76 -2.95
C ILE A 15 -4.50 6.66 -4.47
N ARG A 16 -4.90 7.74 -5.16
CA ARG A 16 -4.91 7.78 -6.63
C ARG A 16 -3.71 8.56 -7.16
N THR A 17 -3.60 8.62 -8.48
CA THR A 17 -2.49 9.29 -9.19
C THR A 17 -2.46 10.81 -8.99
N ASP A 18 -3.53 11.39 -8.44
CA ASP A 18 -3.60 12.79 -8.00
C ASP A 18 -2.95 13.03 -6.62
N LEU A 19 -2.35 11.98 -6.02
CA LEU A 19 -1.70 12.01 -4.72
C LEU A 19 -2.66 12.33 -3.56
N GLN A 20 -3.97 12.11 -3.76
CA GLN A 20 -4.98 12.31 -2.72
C GLN A 20 -5.45 10.97 -2.13
N LEU A 21 -5.87 11.00 -0.87
CA LEU A 21 -6.54 9.89 -0.22
C LEU A 21 -8.04 9.93 -0.57
N HIS A 22 -8.51 8.98 -1.37
CA HIS A 22 -9.91 8.91 -1.81
C HIS A 22 -10.78 8.09 -0.86
N SER A 23 -10.20 7.13 -0.14
CA SER A 23 -10.93 6.28 0.80
C SER A 23 -10.01 5.62 1.82
N PHE A 24 -10.57 5.22 2.96
CA PHE A 24 -9.91 4.46 4.03
C PHE A 24 -10.81 3.31 4.49
N ALA A 25 -10.26 2.39 5.29
CA ALA A 25 -10.94 1.16 5.71
C ALA A 25 -11.42 0.28 4.54
N CYS A 26 -10.74 0.38 3.39
CA CYS A 26 -11.13 -0.35 2.18
C CYS A 26 -10.94 -1.86 2.37
N LEU A 27 -11.94 -2.63 1.95
CA LEU A 27 -11.81 -4.08 1.80
C LEU A 27 -11.19 -4.40 0.43
N LEU A 28 -9.97 -4.93 0.44
CA LEU A 28 -9.31 -5.42 -0.76
C LEU A 28 -9.76 -6.86 -1.04
N ASP A 29 -10.81 -7.01 -1.83
CA ASP A 29 -11.31 -8.31 -2.28
C ASP A 29 -10.76 -8.70 -3.66
N GLY A 30 -10.71 -10.00 -3.92
CA GLY A 30 -10.32 -10.53 -5.20
C GLY A 30 -10.46 -12.04 -5.27
N HIS A 31 -10.46 -12.55 -6.49
CA HIS A 31 -10.58 -13.97 -6.77
C HIS A 31 -9.39 -14.75 -6.22
N ARG A 32 -9.65 -16.00 -5.81
CA ARG A 32 -8.60 -16.90 -5.33
C ARG A 32 -7.56 -17.14 -6.43
N ILE A 33 -6.27 -17.05 -6.09
CA ILE A 33 -5.16 -17.29 -7.03
C ILE A 33 -4.28 -18.46 -6.59
N LYS A 34 -3.60 -19.10 -7.55
CA LYS A 34 -2.82 -20.33 -7.30
C LYS A 34 -1.62 -20.13 -6.36
N ASN A 35 -1.07 -18.93 -6.31
CA ASN A 35 0.12 -18.53 -5.56
C ASN A 35 -0.18 -17.95 -4.17
N GLU A 36 -1.41 -18.14 -3.66
CA GLU A 36 -1.73 -17.77 -2.27
C GLU A 36 -0.93 -18.60 -1.27
N ASN A 37 -0.51 -17.94 -0.20
CA ASN A 37 0.09 -18.60 0.95
C ASN A 37 -0.63 -18.14 2.21
N ARG A 38 -1.54 -18.98 2.73
CA ARG A 38 -2.36 -18.68 3.91
C ARG A 38 -1.52 -18.36 5.15
N ALA A 39 -0.28 -18.86 5.24
CA ALA A 39 0.63 -18.57 6.35
C ALA A 39 1.20 -17.14 6.32
N ARG A 40 1.12 -16.43 5.18
CA ARG A 40 1.59 -15.04 5.05
C ARG A 40 0.58 -13.99 5.56
N GLY A 41 -0.61 -14.42 6.00
CA GLY A 41 -1.62 -13.57 6.62
C GLY A 41 -2.61 -12.93 5.63
N ALA A 42 -3.67 -12.31 6.18
CA ALA A 42 -4.78 -11.79 5.40
C ALA A 42 -4.39 -10.62 4.49
N ARG A 43 -3.64 -9.63 5.01
CA ARG A 43 -3.22 -8.44 4.24
C ARG A 43 -2.41 -8.80 3.00
N TYR A 44 -1.46 -9.72 3.16
CA TYR A 44 -0.63 -10.24 2.06
C TYR A 44 -1.48 -10.91 0.98
N ASN A 45 -2.37 -11.84 1.37
CA ASN A 45 -3.20 -12.56 0.40
C ASN A 45 -4.27 -11.66 -0.25
N SER A 46 -4.81 -10.67 0.46
CA SER A 46 -5.69 -9.67 -0.13
C SER A 46 -4.98 -8.81 -1.18
N ALA A 47 -3.75 -8.36 -0.91
CA ALA A 47 -2.96 -7.60 -1.88
C ALA A 47 -2.66 -8.41 -3.16
N LEU A 48 -2.31 -9.67 -3.00
CA LEU A 48 -2.11 -10.60 -4.12
C LEU A 48 -3.37 -10.74 -4.98
N ARG A 49 -4.51 -11.07 -4.37
CA ARG A 49 -5.77 -11.27 -5.09
C ARG A 49 -6.26 -10.00 -5.76
N PHE A 50 -6.22 -8.87 -5.05
CA PHE A 50 -6.68 -7.59 -5.55
C PHE A 50 -5.86 -7.12 -6.76
N THR A 51 -4.53 -7.20 -6.69
CA THR A 51 -3.66 -6.78 -7.80
C THR A 51 -3.63 -7.75 -8.97
N ALA A 52 -4.04 -9.02 -8.77
CA ALA A 52 -4.27 -9.94 -9.88
C ALA A 52 -5.52 -9.54 -10.69
N GLN A 53 -6.56 -9.05 -10.00
CA GLN A 53 -7.80 -8.58 -10.62
C GLN A 53 -7.69 -7.16 -11.20
N TYR A 54 -6.86 -6.30 -10.59
CA TYR A 54 -6.60 -4.92 -11.03
C TYR A 54 -5.09 -4.72 -11.29
N PRO A 55 -4.58 -5.13 -12.46
CA PRO A 55 -3.15 -5.14 -12.82
C PRO A 55 -2.41 -3.81 -12.66
N GLU A 56 -3.11 -2.69 -12.88
CA GLU A 56 -2.54 -1.33 -12.78
C GLU A 56 -2.53 -0.78 -11.36
N THR A 57 -3.12 -1.49 -10.39
CA THR A 57 -3.05 -1.10 -8.99
C THR A 57 -1.76 -1.60 -8.36
N ILE A 58 -1.11 -0.73 -7.60
CA ILE A 58 -0.02 -1.09 -6.70
C ILE A 58 -0.58 -1.15 -5.29
N VAL A 59 -0.28 -2.24 -4.57
CA VAL A 59 -0.63 -2.36 -3.15
C VAL A 59 0.65 -2.47 -2.34
N VAL A 60 0.78 -1.63 -1.33
CA VAL A 60 1.90 -1.66 -0.37
C VAL A 60 1.37 -2.21 0.95
N VAL A 61 2.00 -3.27 1.46
CA VAL A 61 1.65 -3.91 2.72
C VAL A 61 2.80 -3.69 3.71
N VAL A 62 2.48 -3.12 4.86
CA VAL A 62 3.39 -2.99 6.00
C VAL A 62 2.98 -4.00 7.06
N SER A 63 3.93 -4.82 7.50
CA SER A 63 3.72 -5.82 8.55
C SER A 63 4.76 -5.66 9.65
N ALA A 64 4.40 -6.02 10.88
CA ALA A 64 5.34 -6.06 12.00
C ALA A 64 6.45 -7.10 11.76
N ASP A 65 6.13 -8.21 11.10
CA ASP A 65 7.06 -9.34 10.90
C ASP A 65 7.99 -9.15 9.69
N ARG A 66 7.63 -8.27 8.75
CA ARG A 66 8.40 -7.98 7.54
C ARG A 66 8.10 -6.56 7.09
N PRO A 67 9.09 -5.66 6.99
CA PRO A 67 8.84 -4.23 7.05
C PRO A 67 7.90 -3.72 5.95
N VAL A 68 8.18 -4.03 4.68
CA VAL A 68 7.35 -3.57 3.55
C VAL A 68 7.36 -4.61 2.43
N SER A 69 6.19 -4.95 1.90
CA SER A 69 6.00 -5.75 0.68
C SER A 69 5.18 -4.96 -0.34
N VAL A 70 5.59 -4.97 -1.61
CA VAL A 70 4.90 -4.27 -2.70
C VAL A 70 4.33 -5.29 -3.68
N PHE A 71 3.09 -5.09 -4.12
CA PHE A 71 2.37 -6.00 -5.02
C PHE A 71 1.89 -5.26 -6.25
N ARG A 72 2.00 -5.93 -7.40
CA ARG A 72 1.41 -5.53 -8.68
C ARG A 72 1.14 -6.79 -9.51
N GLN A 73 0.09 -6.80 -10.32
CA GLN A 73 -0.21 -7.91 -11.23
C GLN A 73 -0.25 -9.30 -10.55
N GLY A 74 -0.71 -9.36 -9.30
CA GLY A 74 -0.82 -10.60 -8.54
C GLY A 74 0.51 -11.21 -8.11
N LYS A 75 1.58 -10.40 -8.03
CA LYS A 75 2.92 -10.82 -7.61
C LYS A 75 3.51 -9.85 -6.59
N GLU A 76 4.24 -10.38 -5.62
CA GLU A 76 5.13 -9.58 -4.77
C GLU A 76 6.32 -9.14 -5.64
N ILE A 77 6.56 -7.82 -5.72
CA ILE A 77 7.73 -7.26 -6.38
C ILE A 77 8.88 -7.40 -5.38
N SER A 78 9.75 -8.38 -5.60
CA SER A 78 11.02 -8.47 -4.89
C SER A 78 11.90 -7.32 -5.36
N SER A 79 12.12 -6.32 -4.50
CA SER A 79 13.19 -5.36 -4.73
C SER A 79 14.50 -6.08 -4.44
N GLU A 80 15.20 -6.51 -5.49
CA GLU A 80 16.65 -6.69 -5.41
C GLU A 80 17.22 -5.29 -5.18
N TYR A 81 17.31 -4.89 -3.92
CA TYR A 81 17.82 -3.59 -3.51
C TYR A 81 19.32 -3.55 -3.83
N ASN A 82 19.65 -3.26 -5.08
CA ASN A 82 20.98 -2.82 -5.45
C ASN A 82 21.18 -1.46 -4.79
N ILE A 83 22.21 -1.35 -3.95
CA ILE A 83 22.67 -0.09 -3.34
C ILE A 83 23.24 0.77 -4.49
N GLY A 84 22.36 1.32 -5.31
CA GLY A 84 22.63 2.34 -6.29
C GLY A 84 21.67 3.48 -6.02
N ASP A 85 22.15 4.71 -6.17
CA ASP A 85 21.49 5.96 -5.80
C ASP A 85 19.97 5.90 -5.96
N SER A 86 19.28 5.74 -4.83
CA SER A 86 17.82 5.81 -4.82
C SER A 86 17.45 7.27 -5.10
N PRO A 87 16.58 7.57 -6.08
CA PRO A 87 16.06 8.91 -6.22
C PRO A 87 15.43 9.31 -4.89
N HIS A 88 15.98 10.35 -4.26
CA HIS A 88 15.43 10.88 -3.03
C HIS A 88 13.96 11.23 -3.26
N CYS A 89 13.08 10.79 -2.37
CA CYS A 89 11.68 11.20 -2.39
C CYS A 89 11.62 12.72 -2.30
N ILE A 90 11.22 13.39 -3.37
CA ILE A 90 11.18 14.86 -3.48
C ILE A 90 9.84 15.41 -2.96
N LEU A 91 9.03 14.58 -2.31
CA LEU A 91 7.78 15.01 -1.69
C LEU A 91 8.12 15.66 -0.35
N PHE A 92 7.87 16.97 -0.27
CA PHE A 92 7.86 17.74 0.96
C PHE A 92 6.41 17.97 1.37
N PRO A 93 5.74 16.98 2.00
CA PRO A 93 4.37 17.17 2.43
C PRO A 93 4.32 18.32 3.45
N LEU A 94 3.29 19.16 3.33
CA LEU A 94 2.98 20.17 4.34
C LEU A 94 2.85 19.49 5.72
N PRO A 95 3.47 20.05 6.77
CA PRO A 95 3.22 19.63 8.14
C PRO A 95 1.72 19.56 8.41
N PHE A 96 1.30 18.57 9.21
CA PHE A 96 -0.13 18.32 9.46
C PHE A 96 -0.86 19.54 10.05
N GLU A 97 -0.17 20.31 10.88
CA GLU A 97 -0.66 21.55 11.49
C GLU A 97 -0.95 22.63 10.44
N GLU A 98 -0.07 22.77 9.44
CA GLU A 98 -0.23 23.73 8.34
C GLU A 98 -1.34 23.28 7.37
N TRP A 99 -1.45 21.98 7.13
CA TRP A 99 -2.51 21.41 6.30
C TRP A 99 -3.91 21.67 6.87
N LEU A 100 -4.08 21.58 8.20
CA LEU A 100 -5.37 21.86 8.87
C LEU A 100 -5.87 23.30 8.68
N LEU A 101 -4.98 24.23 8.35
CA LEU A 101 -5.33 25.64 8.11
C LEU A 101 -5.82 25.89 6.67
N LEU A 102 -5.66 24.92 5.76
CA LEU A 102 -6.01 25.02 4.34
C LEU A 102 -7.33 24.30 3.97
N THR A 103 -7.95 23.59 4.92
CA THR A 103 -9.22 22.85 4.78
C THR A 103 -10.33 23.50 5.58
#